data_AF-A0A087VSD6-F1
#
_entry.id   AF-A0A087VSD6-F1
#
_cell.length_a   1.000
_cell.length_b   1.000
_cell.length_c   1.000
_cell.angle_alpha   90.00
_cell.angle_beta   90.00
_cell.angle_gamma   90.00
#
_symmetry.space_group_name_H-M   'P 1'
#
loop_
_entity.id
_entity.type
_entity.pdbx_description
1 polymer ?
#
loop_
_entity_poly.entity_id
_entity_poly.type
_entity_poly.pdbx_seq_one_letter_code
_entity_poly.pdbx_strand_id
1 'polypeptide(L)'
;SAMWSVPRSLGTVLLQAWSSRPDTVVFDELLSFPYLFIKGKDMGFTWTDLDSSQMPHADWRYVVDLLKAPMCDENWRSVIDMLKAPLPEGKSICYQKHQAYHLIEEIMGLEWILPFSNCFLIRQPKEMLLSFHKVVPHFTFEETGWIELKRLFDYVNQTSGVIPPVIDAHDLLNDPPRMLSKLCQVVGVEFTETMLSWPPMEVELNEKLAPWYSTVAS
;
A
#
# COMPACT_ATOMS: atom_id res chain seq x y z
N SER A 1 6.11 7.17 5.16
CA SER A 1 5.62 7.62 3.84
C SER A 1 4.48 6.73 3.37
N ALA A 2 3.47 7.31 2.75
CA ALA A 2 2.37 6.59 2.10
C ALA A 2 2.49 6.74 0.58
N MET A 3 2.68 5.62 -0.12
CA MET A 3 2.76 5.56 -1.58
C MET A 3 1.41 5.15 -2.15
N TRP A 4 0.75 6.07 -2.84
CA TRP A 4 -0.52 5.85 -3.51
C TRP A 4 -0.26 5.54 -4.99
N SER A 5 -0.87 4.49 -5.50
CA SER A 5 -0.66 4.06 -6.89
C SER A 5 -1.95 3.61 -7.54
N VAL A 6 -1.96 3.62 -8.88
CA VAL A 6 -2.89 2.79 -9.65
C VAL A 6 -2.30 1.39 -9.83
N PRO A 7 -3.13 0.35 -10.10
CA PRO A 7 -2.66 -0.99 -10.32
C PRO A 7 -1.52 -1.06 -11.31
N ARG A 8 -0.66 -2.06 -11.15
CA ARG A 8 0.38 -2.39 -12.14
C ARG A 8 1.39 -1.27 -12.39
N SER A 9 1.61 -0.38 -11.43
CA SER A 9 2.54 0.77 -11.57
C SER A 9 3.92 0.54 -10.96
N LEU A 10 4.37 -0.70 -10.78
CA LEU A 10 5.62 -1.07 -10.10
C LEU A 10 5.64 -0.79 -8.58
N GLY A 11 4.47 -0.67 -7.94
CA GLY A 11 4.38 -0.51 -6.48
C GLY A 11 5.14 -1.59 -5.70
N THR A 12 5.09 -2.85 -6.15
CA THR A 12 5.86 -3.96 -5.55
C THR A 12 7.37 -3.78 -5.66
N VAL A 13 7.88 -3.17 -6.74
CA VAL A 13 9.32 -2.88 -6.87
C VAL A 13 9.74 -1.86 -5.81
N LEU A 14 8.95 -0.81 -5.60
CA LEU A 14 9.22 0.14 -4.52
C LEU A 14 9.11 -0.52 -3.15
N LEU A 15 8.08 -1.34 -2.91
CA LEU A 15 7.95 -2.09 -1.66
C LEU A 15 9.22 -2.90 -1.36
N GLN A 16 9.76 -3.59 -2.37
CA GLN A 16 11.01 -4.34 -2.26
C GLN A 16 12.20 -3.43 -1.95
N ALA A 17 12.35 -2.33 -2.69
CA ALA A 17 13.40 -1.34 -2.46
C ALA A 17 13.38 -0.76 -1.03
N TRP A 18 12.20 -0.51 -0.45
CA TRP A 18 12.09 -0.02 0.92
C TRP A 18 12.30 -1.13 1.96
N SER A 19 11.85 -2.36 1.66
CA SER A 19 12.02 -3.52 2.54
C SER A 19 13.46 -3.97 2.72
N SER A 20 14.34 -3.68 1.75
CA SER A 20 15.76 -4.05 1.81
C SER A 20 16.58 -3.16 2.75
N ARG A 21 15.95 -2.18 3.40
CA ARG A 21 16.59 -1.34 4.40
C ARG A 21 16.37 -1.91 5.81
N PRO A 22 17.43 -2.00 6.63
CA PRO A 22 17.31 -2.54 7.98
C PRO A 22 16.48 -1.65 8.92
N ASP A 23 16.42 -0.35 8.67
CA ASP A 23 15.73 0.67 9.47
C ASP A 23 14.23 0.84 9.14
N THR A 24 13.73 0.07 8.17
CA THR A 24 12.40 0.26 7.59
C THR A 24 11.45 -0.88 7.96
N VAL A 25 10.19 -0.52 8.19
CA VAL A 25 9.02 -1.40 8.19
C VAL A 25 8.21 -1.07 6.95
N VAL A 26 7.68 -2.09 6.28
CA VAL A 26 6.85 -1.92 5.10
C VAL A 26 5.46 -2.49 5.31
N PHE A 27 4.47 -1.86 4.68
CA PHE A 27 3.10 -2.35 4.62
C PHE A 27 2.69 -2.53 3.17
N ASP A 28 2.21 -3.73 2.82
CA ASP A 28 1.74 -4.06 1.48
C ASP A 28 0.21 -4.05 1.44
N GLU A 29 -0.36 -2.95 0.94
CA GLU A 29 -1.77 -2.82 0.56
C GLU A 29 -2.77 -3.22 1.67
N LEU A 30 -2.50 -2.87 2.94
CA LEU A 30 -3.42 -3.19 4.05
C LEU A 30 -4.84 -2.62 3.86
N LEU A 31 -5.03 -1.56 3.07
CA LEU A 31 -6.36 -1.04 2.77
C LEU A 31 -7.18 -1.96 1.84
N SER A 32 -6.55 -2.91 1.16
CA SER A 32 -7.26 -3.90 0.33
C SER A 32 -8.24 -4.73 1.16
N PHE A 33 -7.93 -4.96 2.44
CA PHE A 33 -8.75 -5.76 3.34
C PHE A 33 -10.11 -5.13 3.64
N PRO A 34 -10.18 -3.91 4.22
CA PRO A 34 -11.47 -3.27 4.41
C PRO A 34 -12.16 -2.96 3.08
N TYR A 35 -11.43 -2.66 2.00
CA TYR A 35 -12.01 -2.51 0.67
C TYR A 35 -12.76 -3.77 0.21
N LEU A 36 -12.10 -4.94 0.25
CA LEU A 36 -12.69 -6.22 -0.13
C LEU A 36 -13.84 -6.61 0.81
N PHE A 37 -13.78 -6.25 2.09
CA PHE A 37 -14.89 -6.46 3.00
C PHE A 37 -16.13 -5.64 2.62
N ILE A 38 -15.93 -4.35 2.38
CA ILE A 38 -17.00 -3.40 2.08
C ILE A 38 -17.63 -3.73 0.72
N LYS A 39 -16.80 -3.93 -0.31
CA LYS A 39 -17.25 -4.17 -1.69
C LYS A 39 -17.60 -5.64 -1.96
N GLY A 40 -16.90 -6.60 -1.33
CA GLY A 40 -17.16 -8.03 -1.49
C GLY A 40 -18.54 -8.44 -0.99
N LYS A 41 -19.06 -7.77 0.04
CA LYS A 41 -20.44 -7.96 0.52
C LYS A 41 -21.48 -7.67 -0.57
N ASP A 42 -21.27 -6.63 -1.37
CA ASP A 42 -22.14 -6.27 -2.50
C ASP A 42 -22.05 -7.28 -3.65
N MET A 43 -20.94 -8.02 -3.72
CA MET A 43 -20.69 -9.08 -4.71
C MET A 43 -21.07 -10.48 -4.21
N GLY A 44 -21.62 -10.60 -2.99
CA GLY A 44 -22.03 -11.87 -2.39
C GLY A 44 -20.87 -12.72 -1.85
N PHE A 45 -19.67 -12.14 -1.71
CA PHE A 45 -18.54 -12.80 -1.04
C PHE A 45 -18.77 -12.87 0.48
N THR A 46 -18.54 -14.03 1.06
CA THR A 46 -18.50 -14.22 2.53
C THR A 46 -17.08 -14.63 2.96
N TRP A 47 -16.64 -14.22 4.16
CA TRP A 47 -15.30 -14.52 4.66
C TRP A 47 -14.98 -16.03 4.73
N THR A 48 -16.00 -16.88 4.78
CA THR A 48 -15.87 -18.34 4.73
C THR A 48 -15.37 -18.86 3.39
N ASP A 49 -15.45 -18.06 2.33
CA ASP A 49 -15.02 -18.42 0.98
C ASP A 49 -13.53 -18.07 0.73
N LEU A 50 -12.90 -17.34 1.66
CA LEU A 50 -11.48 -16.97 1.58
C LEU A 50 -10.59 -18.12 2.05
N ASP A 51 -10.08 -18.88 1.08
CA ASP A 51 -9.02 -19.85 1.29
C ASP A 51 -7.64 -19.18 1.22
N SER A 52 -7.03 -18.97 2.38
CA SER A 52 -5.66 -18.47 2.53
C SER A 52 -4.58 -19.27 1.79
N SER A 53 -4.89 -20.46 1.26
CA SER A 53 -3.96 -21.29 0.49
C SER A 53 -3.90 -20.93 -1.01
N GLN A 54 -4.91 -20.25 -1.57
CA GLN A 54 -4.99 -19.90 -3.00
C GLN A 54 -4.43 -18.51 -3.31
N MET A 55 -3.70 -17.99 -2.34
CA MET A 55 -3.52 -16.58 -2.14
C MET A 55 -2.02 -16.31 -2.36
N PRO A 56 -1.62 -15.63 -3.47
CA PRO A 56 -0.25 -15.68 -4.02
C PRO A 56 0.86 -15.15 -3.10
N HIS A 57 0.51 -14.59 -1.95
CA HIS A 57 1.42 -14.09 -0.93
C HIS A 57 0.98 -14.65 0.43
N ALA A 58 1.79 -15.52 1.05
CA ALA A 58 1.35 -16.39 2.17
C ALA A 58 1.10 -15.67 3.51
N ASP A 59 1.23 -14.35 3.55
CA ASP A 59 0.96 -13.51 4.73
C ASP A 59 -0.54 -13.22 4.97
N TRP A 60 -1.42 -13.66 4.07
CA TRP A 60 -2.84 -13.37 4.24
C TRP A 60 -3.46 -14.14 5.42
N ARG A 61 -2.80 -15.12 6.04
CA ARG A 61 -3.35 -15.87 7.19
C ARG A 61 -3.59 -15.01 8.44
N TYR A 62 -2.62 -14.21 8.89
CA TYR A 62 -2.77 -13.39 10.10
C TYR A 62 -3.84 -12.32 9.91
N VAL A 63 -3.81 -11.63 8.77
CA VAL A 63 -4.78 -10.58 8.47
C VAL A 63 -6.16 -11.18 8.21
N VAL A 64 -6.27 -12.32 7.52
CA VAL A 64 -7.54 -13.04 7.37
C VAL A 64 -8.08 -13.53 8.71
N ASP A 65 -7.24 -13.98 9.65
CA ASP A 65 -7.70 -14.39 10.98
C ASP A 65 -8.13 -13.19 11.84
N LEU A 66 -7.48 -12.04 11.71
CA LEU A 66 -7.95 -10.75 12.27
C LEU A 66 -9.29 -10.33 11.65
N LEU A 67 -9.49 -10.55 10.35
CA LEU A 67 -10.69 -10.15 9.60
C LEU A 67 -11.85 -11.15 9.65
N LYS A 68 -11.57 -12.42 9.97
CA LYS A 68 -12.57 -13.45 10.31
C LYS A 68 -13.21 -13.18 11.68
N ALA A 69 -12.62 -12.30 12.49
CA ALA A 69 -13.28 -11.81 13.69
C ALA A 69 -14.56 -11.04 13.30
N PRO A 70 -15.67 -11.21 14.04
CA PRO A 70 -16.96 -10.64 13.67
C PRO A 70 -16.99 -9.12 13.90
N MET A 71 -16.43 -8.31 13.00
CA MET A 71 -16.38 -6.85 13.18
C MET A 71 -16.71 -6.11 11.88
N CYS A 72 -17.92 -5.56 11.82
CA CYS A 72 -18.42 -4.87 10.63
C CYS A 72 -17.92 -3.41 10.50
N ASP A 73 -17.55 -2.74 11.61
CA ASP A 73 -17.16 -1.31 11.60
C ASP A 73 -15.76 -1.03 12.19
N GLU A 74 -15.13 -2.00 12.86
CA GLU A 74 -13.83 -1.82 13.51
C GLU A 74 -12.66 -2.21 12.58
N ASN A 75 -12.88 -3.05 11.56
CA ASN A 75 -11.80 -3.54 10.68
C ASN A 75 -10.99 -2.42 10.02
N TRP A 76 -11.66 -1.45 9.37
CA TRP A 76 -10.94 -0.36 8.71
C TRP A 76 -10.29 0.59 9.70
N ARG A 77 -10.88 0.77 10.90
CA ARG A 77 -10.29 1.59 11.97
C ARG A 77 -9.02 0.94 12.51
N SER A 78 -9.06 -0.35 12.82
CA SER A 78 -7.89 -1.12 13.27
C SER A 78 -6.77 -1.12 12.23
N VAL A 79 -7.09 -1.22 10.93
CA VAL A 79 -6.09 -1.08 9.87
C VAL A 79 -5.47 0.32 9.84
N ILE A 80 -6.28 1.39 9.93
CA ILE A 80 -5.77 2.76 9.98
C ILE A 80 -4.91 2.99 11.23
N ASP A 81 -5.34 2.47 12.39
CA ASP A 81 -4.58 2.58 13.63
C ASP A 81 -3.25 1.82 13.56
N MET A 82 -3.23 0.65 12.90
CA MET A 82 -2.01 -0.07 12.59
C MET A 82 -1.07 0.73 11.69
N LEU A 83 -1.58 1.38 10.64
CA LEU A 83 -0.78 2.22 9.74
C LEU A 83 -0.21 3.47 10.45
N LYS A 84 -0.87 3.94 11.52
CA LYS A 84 -0.47 5.10 12.33
C LYS A 84 0.36 4.75 13.57
N ALA A 85 0.46 3.47 13.90
CA ALA A 85 1.05 3.04 15.15
C ALA A 85 2.53 3.40 15.25
N PRO A 86 3.05 3.59 16.47
CA PRO A 86 4.48 3.79 16.69
C PRO A 86 5.31 2.67 16.06
N LEU A 87 6.46 3.04 15.49
CA LEU A 87 7.37 2.08 14.89
C LEU A 87 7.93 1.11 15.94
N PRO A 88 8.18 -0.15 15.57
CA PRO A 88 8.91 -1.10 16.41
C PRO A 88 10.30 -0.56 16.80
N GLU A 89 10.85 -1.09 17.90
CA GLU A 89 12.21 -0.76 18.32
C GLU A 89 13.23 -1.01 17.20
N GLY A 90 14.18 -0.08 17.02
CA GLY A 90 15.19 -0.15 15.97
C GLY A 90 14.72 0.23 14.57
N LYS A 91 13.44 0.62 14.40
CA LYS A 91 12.88 1.08 13.12
C LYS A 91 12.63 2.58 13.16
N SER A 92 13.01 3.27 12.09
CA SER A 92 12.85 4.73 11.94
C SER A 92 11.98 5.13 10.75
N ILE A 93 11.71 4.19 9.83
CA ILE A 93 10.93 4.44 8.62
C ILE A 93 9.75 3.46 8.56
N CYS A 94 8.57 4.00 8.27
CA CYS A 94 7.39 3.26 7.84
C CYS A 94 7.15 3.56 6.35
N TYR A 95 7.18 2.55 5.48
CA TYR A 95 6.78 2.69 4.08
C TYR A 95 5.50 1.92 3.80
N GLN A 96 4.45 2.62 3.39
CA GLN A 96 3.16 2.00 3.08
C GLN A 96 2.93 2.04 1.58
N LYS A 97 2.64 0.89 0.96
CA LYS A 97 2.21 0.80 -0.43
C LYS A 97 0.70 0.63 -0.46
N HIS A 98 0.00 1.51 -1.17
CA HIS A 98 -1.45 1.47 -1.33
C HIS A 98 -1.84 1.53 -2.81
N GLN A 99 -2.91 0.82 -3.16
CA GLN A 99 -3.69 1.15 -4.36
C GLN A 99 -4.71 2.21 -3.97
N ALA A 100 -4.82 3.28 -4.75
CA ALA A 100 -5.65 4.42 -4.39
C ALA A 100 -7.13 4.04 -4.21
N TYR A 101 -7.65 3.15 -5.06
CA TYR A 101 -9.05 2.71 -5.00
C TYR A 101 -9.39 1.83 -3.79
N HIS A 102 -8.39 1.33 -3.05
CA HIS A 102 -8.65 0.62 -1.80
C HIS A 102 -9.12 1.55 -0.68
N LEU A 103 -8.88 2.87 -0.79
CA LEU A 103 -9.37 3.82 0.19
C LEU A 103 -10.79 4.27 -0.19
N ILE A 104 -11.76 3.89 0.63
CA ILE A 104 -13.16 4.31 0.48
C ILE A 104 -13.38 5.54 1.37
N GLU A 105 -13.26 6.72 0.78
CA GLU A 105 -13.29 8.03 1.46
C GLU A 105 -14.49 8.18 2.39
N GLU A 106 -15.69 7.81 1.93
CA GLU A 106 -16.95 7.98 2.66
C GLU A 106 -17.01 7.15 3.95
N ILE A 107 -16.13 6.14 4.08
CA ILE A 107 -16.09 5.22 5.22
C ILE A 107 -14.81 5.45 6.05
N MET A 108 -13.66 5.59 5.39
CA MET A 108 -12.34 5.61 6.02
C MET A 108 -11.84 7.01 6.36
N GLY A 109 -12.40 8.06 5.73
CA GLY A 109 -11.91 9.43 5.84
C GLY A 109 -10.53 9.64 5.18
N LEU A 110 -10.12 10.90 5.07
CA LEU A 110 -8.85 11.31 4.44
C LEU A 110 -7.89 12.01 5.42
N GLU A 111 -8.38 12.49 6.56
CA GLU A 111 -7.60 13.27 7.52
C GLU A 111 -6.42 12.48 8.07
N TRP A 112 -6.60 11.17 8.22
CA TRP A 112 -5.59 10.27 8.76
C TRP A 112 -4.34 10.13 7.88
N ILE A 113 -4.43 10.45 6.58
CA ILE A 113 -3.28 10.35 5.66
C ILE A 113 -2.36 11.57 5.73
N LEU A 114 -2.84 12.71 6.23
CA LEU A 114 -2.11 13.98 6.23
C LEU A 114 -0.78 13.97 7.01
N PRO A 115 -0.64 13.25 8.14
CA PRO A 115 0.62 13.18 8.87
C PRO A 115 1.74 12.43 8.12
N PHE A 116 1.43 11.68 7.06
CA PHE A 116 2.45 10.96 6.29
C PHE A 116 3.04 11.81 5.17
N SER A 117 4.29 11.51 4.79
CA SER A 117 4.84 11.91 3.50
C SER A 117 4.12 11.15 2.38
N ASN A 118 3.07 11.75 1.83
CA ASN A 118 2.26 11.19 0.76
C ASN A 118 2.97 11.32 -0.59
N CYS A 119 3.10 10.20 -1.30
CA CYS A 119 3.77 10.10 -2.60
C CYS A 119 2.83 9.41 -3.59
N PHE A 120 2.95 9.74 -4.87
CA PHE A 120 2.03 9.26 -5.91
C PHE A 120 2.80 8.59 -7.04
N LEU A 121 2.44 7.35 -7.35
CA LEU A 121 3.06 6.55 -8.39
C LEU A 121 2.08 6.38 -9.56
N ILE A 122 2.48 6.92 -10.71
CA ILE A 122 1.69 6.90 -11.93
C ILE A 122 2.32 5.97 -12.97
N ARG A 123 1.49 5.51 -13.91
CA ARG A 123 1.93 4.76 -15.07
C ARG A 123 1.13 5.16 -16.30
N GLN A 124 1.77 5.07 -17.47
CA GLN A 124 1.13 5.29 -18.76
C GLN A 124 -0.18 4.46 -18.88
N PRO A 125 -1.33 5.07 -19.19
CA PRO A 125 -2.63 4.40 -19.10
C PRO A 125 -2.79 3.14 -19.95
N LYS A 126 -2.33 3.17 -21.21
CA LYS A 126 -2.41 2.02 -22.13
C LYS A 126 -1.59 0.84 -21.61
N GLU A 127 -0.38 1.09 -21.13
CA GLU A 127 0.45 0.03 -20.55
C GLU A 127 -0.16 -0.57 -19.28
N MET A 128 -0.70 0.31 -18.41
CA MET A 128 -1.36 -0.09 -17.19
C MET A 128 -2.54 -1.02 -17.50
N LEU A 129 -3.47 -0.60 -18.35
CA LEU A 129 -4.65 -1.38 -18.74
C LEU A 129 -4.28 -2.72 -19.37
N LEU A 130 -3.30 -2.74 -20.29
CA LEU A 130 -2.84 -3.97 -20.92
C LEU A 130 -2.20 -4.94 -19.91
N SER A 131 -1.50 -4.43 -18.90
CA SER A 131 -0.97 -5.28 -17.83
C SER A 131 -2.07 -5.74 -16.88
N PHE A 132 -3.05 -4.88 -16.58
CA PHE A 132 -4.09 -5.16 -15.59
C PHE A 132 -5.07 -6.20 -16.10
N HIS A 133 -5.48 -6.09 -17.37
CA HIS A 133 -6.34 -7.07 -18.05
C HIS A 133 -5.80 -8.51 -18.03
N LYS A 134 -4.47 -8.69 -17.99
CA LYS A 134 -3.86 -10.04 -17.89
C LYS A 134 -4.09 -10.71 -16.54
N VAL A 135 -4.33 -9.92 -15.49
CA VAL A 135 -4.49 -10.39 -14.10
C VAL A 135 -5.95 -10.34 -13.68
N VAL A 136 -6.64 -9.25 -14.03
CA VAL A 136 -8.06 -9.03 -13.78
C VAL A 136 -8.71 -8.77 -15.14
N PRO A 137 -9.25 -9.77 -15.84
CA PRO A 137 -9.78 -9.59 -17.20
C PRO A 137 -11.01 -8.69 -17.28
N HIS A 138 -11.80 -8.65 -16.20
CA HIS A 138 -13.06 -7.92 -16.10
C HIS A 138 -13.00 -6.92 -14.94
N PHE A 139 -12.34 -5.79 -15.17
CA PHE A 139 -12.28 -4.68 -14.21
C PHE A 139 -13.21 -3.53 -14.63
N THR A 140 -13.69 -2.81 -13.64
CA THR A 140 -14.44 -1.57 -13.77
C THR A 140 -13.51 -0.36 -13.90
N PHE A 141 -14.03 0.78 -14.33
CA PHE A 141 -13.22 2.01 -14.36
C PHE A 141 -12.78 2.46 -12.95
N GLU A 142 -13.59 2.21 -11.92
CA GLU A 142 -13.25 2.48 -10.51
C GLU A 142 -11.98 1.72 -10.08
N GLU A 143 -11.89 0.44 -10.44
CA GLU A 143 -10.72 -0.42 -10.12
C GLU A 143 -9.44 -0.03 -10.87
N THR A 144 -9.50 0.93 -11.79
CA THR A 144 -8.28 1.55 -12.35
C THR A 144 -7.61 2.50 -11.35
N GLY A 145 -8.35 3.01 -10.37
CA GLY A 145 -7.84 3.88 -9.31
C GLY A 145 -7.40 5.28 -9.75
N TRP A 146 -7.63 5.70 -10.99
CA TRP A 146 -7.17 7.01 -11.46
C TRP A 146 -7.92 8.18 -10.82
N ILE A 147 -9.23 8.02 -10.62
CA ILE A 147 -10.07 9.06 -10.02
C ILE A 147 -9.66 9.26 -8.56
N GLU A 148 -9.48 8.15 -7.84
CA GLU A 148 -9.11 8.11 -6.44
C GLU A 148 -7.68 8.62 -6.26
N LEU A 149 -6.74 8.22 -7.13
CA LEU A 149 -5.36 8.71 -7.09
C LEU A 149 -5.30 10.23 -7.28
N LYS A 150 -6.04 10.76 -8.26
CA LYS A 150 -6.11 12.21 -8.49
C LYS A 150 -6.75 12.92 -7.30
N ARG A 151 -7.85 12.39 -6.77
CA ARG A 151 -8.56 12.98 -5.62
C ARG A 151 -7.67 13.06 -4.40
N LEU A 152 -6.94 12.00 -4.08
CA LEU A 152 -5.97 11.97 -2.98
C LEU A 152 -4.85 12.99 -3.19
N PHE A 153 -4.33 13.10 -4.41
CA PHE A 153 -3.32 14.11 -4.74
C PHE A 153 -3.84 15.53 -4.49
N ASP A 154 -5.02 15.84 -5.03
CA ASP A 154 -5.64 17.15 -4.89
C ASP A 154 -5.90 17.47 -3.41
N TYR A 155 -6.43 16.51 -2.65
CA TYR A 155 -6.72 16.65 -1.23
C TYR A 155 -5.45 16.95 -0.41
N VAL A 156 -4.38 16.16 -0.60
CA VAL A 156 -3.12 16.39 0.12
C VAL A 156 -2.52 17.74 -0.27
N ASN A 157 -2.50 18.07 -1.57
CA ASN A 157 -1.95 19.34 -2.06
C ASN A 157 -2.70 20.55 -1.48
N GLN A 158 -4.04 20.53 -1.53
CA GLN A 158 -4.87 21.63 -1.04
C GLN A 158 -4.80 21.78 0.48
N THR A 159 -4.73 20.67 1.22
CA THR A 159 -4.77 20.69 2.69
C THR A 159 -3.41 21.01 3.31
N SER A 160 -2.33 20.48 2.74
CA SER A 160 -0.97 20.71 3.24
C SER A 160 -0.31 21.97 2.67
N GLY A 161 -0.79 22.46 1.52
CA GLY A 161 -0.13 23.53 0.75
C GLY A 161 1.18 23.11 0.08
N VAL A 162 1.53 21.82 0.13
CA VAL A 162 2.74 21.24 -0.48
C VAL A 162 2.34 20.34 -1.62
N ILE A 163 2.98 20.51 -2.78
CA ILE A 163 2.79 19.62 -3.92
C ILE A 163 3.42 18.25 -3.59
N PRO A 164 2.62 17.17 -3.52
CA PRO A 164 3.16 15.85 -3.21
C PRO A 164 4.08 15.34 -4.33
N PRO A 165 5.15 14.58 -4.02
CA PRO A 165 5.99 13.95 -5.03
C PRO A 165 5.18 12.99 -5.91
N VAL A 166 5.38 13.11 -7.22
CA VAL A 166 4.83 12.21 -8.25
C VAL A 166 5.98 11.49 -8.93
N ILE A 167 5.86 10.17 -9.05
CA ILE A 167 6.85 9.28 -9.64
C ILE A 167 6.22 8.61 -10.86
N ASP A 168 6.85 8.72 -12.02
CA ASP A 168 6.47 7.92 -13.18
C ASP A 168 7.15 6.54 -13.10
N ALA A 169 6.36 5.48 -13.23
CA ALA A 169 6.84 4.10 -13.25
C ALA A 169 7.85 3.85 -14.38
N HIS A 170 7.74 4.56 -15.51
CA HIS A 170 8.69 4.48 -16.61
C HIS A 170 10.06 5.03 -16.21
N ASP A 171 10.09 6.21 -15.58
CA ASP A 171 11.34 6.81 -15.09
C ASP A 171 11.98 5.95 -14.01
N LEU A 172 11.17 5.41 -13.09
CA LEU A 172 11.64 4.49 -12.06
C LEU A 172 12.29 3.24 -12.66
N LEU A 173 11.70 2.68 -13.72
CA LEU A 173 12.24 1.49 -14.38
C LEU A 173 13.54 1.77 -15.13
N ASN A 174 13.64 2.94 -15.77
CA ASN A 174 14.78 3.30 -16.61
C ASN A 174 16.01 3.73 -15.79
N ASP A 175 15.81 4.41 -14.67
CA ASP A 175 16.89 4.88 -13.80
C ASP A 175 16.52 4.77 -12.30
N PRO A 176 16.45 3.52 -11.77
CA PRO A 176 16.07 3.30 -10.38
C PRO A 176 16.96 4.04 -9.36
N PRO A 177 18.31 4.05 -9.47
CA PRO A 177 19.17 4.77 -8.54
C PRO A 177 18.83 6.25 -8.44
N ARG A 178 18.64 6.92 -9.58
CA ARG A 178 18.30 8.34 -9.60
C ARG A 178 16.92 8.61 -9.02
N MET A 179 15.92 7.81 -9.40
CA MET A 179 14.54 8.03 -8.97
C MET A 179 14.36 7.74 -7.48
N LEU A 180 14.96 6.66 -6.96
CA LEU A 180 14.96 6.37 -5.53
C LEU A 180 15.74 7.42 -4.73
N SER A 181 16.89 7.89 -5.22
CA SER A 181 17.65 8.96 -4.56
C SER A 181 16.83 10.24 -4.43
N LYS A 182 16.14 10.66 -5.51
CA LYS A 182 15.23 11.81 -5.48
C LYS A 182 14.07 11.62 -4.51
N LEU A 183 13.46 10.44 -4.50
CA LEU A 183 12.37 10.12 -3.59
C LEU A 183 12.83 10.22 -2.13
N CYS A 184 13.94 9.57 -1.78
CA CYS A 184 14.55 9.61 -0.46
C CYS A 184 14.83 11.05 -0.01
N GLN A 185 15.41 11.87 -0.89
CA GLN A 185 15.68 13.28 -0.62
C GLN A 185 14.40 14.07 -0.30
N VAL A 186 13.33 13.89 -1.10
CA VAL A 186 12.07 14.62 -0.91
C VAL A 186 11.35 14.19 0.37
N VAL A 187 11.41 12.91 0.74
CA VAL A 187 10.77 12.41 1.96
C VAL A 187 11.65 12.52 3.21
N GLY A 188 12.86 13.07 3.08
CA GLY A 188 13.75 13.39 4.20
C GLY A 188 14.52 12.20 4.77
N VAL A 189 14.85 11.19 3.96
CA VAL A 189 15.64 10.02 4.39
C VAL A 189 16.88 9.84 3.51
N GLU A 190 17.89 9.15 4.05
CA GLU A 190 19.10 8.81 3.29
C GLU A 190 18.84 7.68 2.30
N PHE A 191 19.27 7.83 1.05
CA PHE A 191 19.27 6.75 0.07
C PHE A 191 20.34 5.71 0.42
N THR A 192 20.01 4.42 0.31
CA THR A 192 20.98 3.33 0.51
C THR A 192 21.05 2.43 -0.72
N GLU A 193 22.23 1.95 -1.08
CA GLU A 193 22.40 1.05 -2.23
C GLU A 193 21.66 -0.28 -2.08
N THR A 194 21.36 -0.69 -0.84
CA THR A 194 20.51 -1.86 -0.57
C THR A 194 19.13 -1.72 -1.23
N MET A 195 18.64 -0.49 -1.46
CA MET A 195 17.38 -0.22 -2.15
C MET A 195 17.40 -0.59 -3.64
N LEU A 196 18.54 -1.03 -4.19
CA LEU A 196 18.70 -1.44 -5.59
C LEU A 196 18.86 -2.94 -5.78
N SER A 197 19.04 -3.70 -4.69
CA SER A 197 19.29 -5.13 -4.74
C SER A 197 18.63 -5.79 -3.53
N TRP A 198 17.75 -6.73 -3.81
CA TRP A 198 17.06 -7.50 -2.79
C TRP A 198 17.04 -8.97 -3.21
N PRO A 199 17.07 -9.90 -2.23
CA PRO A 199 16.79 -11.29 -2.54
C PRO A 199 15.38 -11.39 -3.12
N PRO A 200 15.07 -12.46 -3.90
CA PRO A 200 13.70 -12.79 -4.22
C PRO A 200 12.89 -12.74 -2.94
N MET A 201 11.76 -12.03 -2.97
CA MET A 201 10.99 -11.72 -1.77
C MET A 201 10.61 -13.02 -1.05
N GLU A 202 11.25 -13.29 0.08
CA GLU A 202 10.81 -14.35 0.97
C GLU A 202 9.50 -13.91 1.59
N VAL A 203 8.55 -14.84 1.64
CA VAL A 203 7.24 -14.69 2.28
C VAL A 203 7.35 -14.27 3.77
N GLU A 204 8.56 -14.40 4.37
CA GLU A 204 8.87 -14.15 5.78
C GLU A 204 8.72 -12.69 6.28
N LEU A 205 8.73 -11.68 5.42
CA LEU A 205 8.86 -10.28 5.87
C LEU A 205 7.73 -9.86 6.83
N ASN A 206 6.52 -10.38 6.60
CA ASN A 206 5.35 -10.05 7.41
C ASN A 206 5.19 -11.00 8.62
N GLU A 207 5.76 -12.21 8.59
CA GLU A 207 5.79 -13.10 9.77
C GLU A 207 6.56 -12.48 10.93
N LYS A 208 7.63 -11.71 10.64
CA LYS A 208 8.39 -10.95 11.65
C LYS A 208 7.60 -9.77 12.25
N LEU A 209 6.60 -9.25 11.53
CA LEU A 209 5.75 -8.14 11.99
C LEU A 209 4.48 -8.63 12.69
N ALA A 210 4.09 -9.89 12.53
CA ALA A 210 2.91 -10.48 13.16
C ALA A 210 2.83 -10.28 14.69
N PRO A 211 3.93 -10.43 15.47
CA PRO A 211 3.90 -10.14 16.91
C PRO A 211 3.69 -8.65 17.24
N TRP A 212 4.10 -7.75 16.35
CA TRP A 212 3.87 -6.32 16.52
C TRP A 212 2.42 -5.97 16.20
N TYR A 213 1.84 -6.56 15.14
CA TYR A 213 0.43 -6.37 14.79
C TYR A 213 -0.52 -6.74 15.94
N SER A 214 -0.25 -7.83 16.66
CA SER A 214 -1.09 -8.27 17.77
C SER A 214 -1.05 -7.33 18.97
N THR A 215 0.04 -6.57 19.11
CA THR A 215 0.21 -5.58 20.19
C THR A 215 -0.51 -4.27 19.86
N VAL A 216 -0.68 -3.97 18.57
CA VAL A 216 -1.29 -2.72 18.10
C VAL A 216 -2.81 -2.86 17.92
N ALA A 217 -3.30 -4.07 17.67
CA ALA A 217 -4.72 -4.36 17.46
C ALA A 217 -5.50 -4.72 18.74
N SER A 218 -4.86 -4.72 19.93
CA SER A 218 -5.48 -5.02 21.24
C SER A 218 -5.86 -3.78 22.02
#